data_AF-A0A836LA17-F1
#
_entry.id   AF-A0A836LA17-F1
#
_cell.length_a   1.000
_cell.length_b   1.000
_cell.length_c   1.000
_cell.angle_alpha   90.00
_cell.angle_beta   90.00
_cell.angle_gamma   90.00
#
_symmetry.space_group_name_H-M   'P 1'
#
loop_
_entity.id
_entity.type
_entity.pdbx_description
1 polymer ?
#
loop_
_entity_poly.entity_id
_entity_poly.type
_entity_poly.pdbx_seq_one_letter_code
_entity_poly.pdbx_strand_id
1 'polypeptide(L)'
;MESPRSRPGGEEIRVFQSALDKRTVTTTVFAQPSFYMGLGSALVMVLTQRFPEEFMPRKYLTMSYNGIRAPSLLAIPFCTISGIYFSVSSVITSTPTPLVGHLLGYGVSVGVGLTMLSLRRVSWYYPLLGLMYLCFGGLHHYRKLMVHGDNAPLFYWSDFGEIYRDRKAYRQEKRRRTEEKKAAVQQNRTIE
;
A
#
# COMPACT_ATOMS: atom_id res chain seq x y z
N MET A 1 7.82 36.40 8.12
CA MET A 1 6.57 35.65 7.91
C MET A 1 6.33 34.87 9.19
N GLU A 2 5.32 35.27 9.95
CA GLU A 2 5.14 34.91 11.36
C GLU A 2 4.63 33.47 11.54
N SER A 3 5.11 32.83 12.60
CA SER A 3 4.71 31.51 13.07
C SER A 3 3.26 31.54 13.58
N PRO A 4 2.36 30.63 13.15
CA PRO A 4 1.02 30.57 13.73
C PRO A 4 1.11 29.95 15.12
N ARG A 5 0.85 30.81 16.11
CA ARG A 5 0.65 30.48 17.52
C ARG A 5 -0.29 29.29 17.69
N SER A 6 0.19 28.30 18.43
CA SER A 6 -0.61 27.30 19.14
C SER A 6 -1.71 27.98 19.96
N ARG A 7 -2.97 27.76 19.58
CA ARG A 7 -4.13 28.06 20.42
C ARG A 7 -4.35 26.88 21.39
N PRO A 8 -4.50 27.13 22.70
CA PRO A 8 -4.86 26.11 23.67
C PRO A 8 -6.39 25.96 23.75
N GLY A 9 -6.89 24.72 23.76
CA GLY A 9 -8.21 24.41 24.33
C GLY A 9 -9.44 24.50 23.41
N GLY A 10 -9.30 24.33 22.09
CA GLY A 10 -10.43 24.02 21.23
C GLY A 10 -10.62 22.50 21.16
N GLU A 11 -11.68 21.96 21.76
CA GLU A 11 -12.08 20.58 21.52
C GLU A 11 -12.50 20.47 20.06
N GLU A 12 -11.61 19.96 19.20
CA GLU A 12 -11.92 19.68 17.80
C GLU A 12 -12.97 18.58 17.75
N ILE A 13 -14.23 19.00 17.62
CA ILE A 13 -15.36 18.11 17.40
C ILE A 13 -15.14 17.43 16.05
N ARG A 14 -14.67 16.17 16.10
CA ARG A 14 -14.51 15.31 14.93
C ARG A 14 -15.90 14.90 14.43
N VAL A 15 -16.50 15.73 13.56
CA VAL A 15 -17.88 15.56 13.07
C VAL A 15 -18.09 14.25 12.29
N PHE A 16 -17.01 13.60 11.84
CA PHE A 16 -17.05 12.27 11.21
C PHE A 16 -16.10 11.29 11.91
N GLN A 17 -16.23 11.16 13.23
CA GLN A 17 -15.66 10.01 13.92
C GLN A 17 -16.50 8.77 13.55
N SER A 18 -16.26 8.21 12.35
CA SER A 18 -16.85 6.93 12.01
C SER A 18 -16.45 5.95 13.10
N ALA A 19 -17.43 5.37 13.79
CA ALA A 19 -17.29 4.32 14.80
C ALA A 19 -16.76 3.01 14.18
N LEU A 20 -15.69 3.12 13.40
CA LEU A 20 -14.93 2.01 12.86
C LEU A 20 -14.01 1.58 13.98
N ASP A 21 -14.60 0.74 14.82
CA ASP A 21 -14.06 0.16 16.03
C ASP A 21 -12.55 -0.13 15.89
N LYS A 22 -11.75 0.46 16.79
CA LYS A 22 -10.31 0.19 16.91
C LYS A 22 -10.02 -1.30 17.21
N ARG A 23 -11.04 -2.14 17.38
CA ARG A 23 -10.95 -3.59 17.52
C ARG A 23 -10.45 -4.37 16.29
N THR A 24 -10.36 -3.76 15.10
CA THR A 24 -9.76 -4.45 13.93
C THR A 24 -8.22 -4.37 13.84
N VAL A 25 -7.52 -4.02 14.92
CA VAL A 25 -6.04 -3.86 14.92
C VAL A 25 -5.29 -5.21 14.95
N THR A 26 -5.98 -6.35 15.06
CA THR A 26 -5.38 -7.70 15.03
C THR A 26 -6.03 -8.62 13.98
N THR A 27 -6.47 -8.08 12.85
CA THR A 27 -6.94 -8.92 11.75
C THR A 27 -5.74 -9.56 11.04
N THR A 28 -5.71 -10.89 10.99
CA THR A 28 -4.70 -11.68 10.25
C THR A 28 -4.50 -11.18 8.81
N VAL A 29 -3.36 -11.51 8.18
CA VAL A 29 -3.05 -11.13 6.79
C VAL A 29 -4.18 -11.54 5.82
N PHE A 30 -4.85 -12.66 6.09
CA PHE A 30 -5.95 -13.19 5.27
C PHE A 30 -7.26 -12.39 5.37
N ALA A 31 -7.40 -11.53 6.37
CA ALA A 31 -8.56 -10.65 6.52
C ALA A 31 -8.37 -9.30 5.81
N GLN A 32 -7.18 -9.02 5.29
CA GLN A 32 -6.89 -7.78 4.59
C GLN A 32 -7.36 -7.84 3.13
N PRO A 33 -8.18 -6.87 2.66
CA PRO A 33 -8.60 -6.80 1.27
C PRO A 33 -7.42 -6.73 0.27
N SER A 34 -6.29 -6.15 0.67
CA SER A 34 -5.07 -6.11 -0.13
C SER A 34 -4.50 -7.50 -0.44
N PHE A 35 -4.68 -8.48 0.46
CA PHE A 35 -4.28 -9.86 0.20
C PHE A 35 -5.06 -10.45 -0.98
N TYR A 36 -6.39 -10.26 -1.01
CA TYR A 36 -7.24 -10.76 -2.09
C TYR A 36 -6.98 -10.05 -3.42
N MET A 37 -6.59 -8.76 -3.39
CA MET A 37 -6.14 -8.08 -4.61
C MET A 37 -4.85 -8.69 -5.16
N GLY A 38 -3.92 -9.08 -4.29
CA GLY A 38 -2.73 -9.83 -4.70
C GLY A 38 -3.08 -11.19 -5.30
N LEU A 39 -4.02 -11.92 -4.69
CA LEU A 39 -4.49 -13.20 -5.20
C LEU A 39 -5.23 -13.05 -6.55
N GLY A 40 -6.09 -12.04 -6.68
CA GLY A 40 -6.81 -11.74 -7.92
C GLY A 40 -5.84 -11.37 -9.06
N SER A 41 -4.79 -10.61 -8.75
CA SER A 41 -3.72 -10.29 -9.70
C SER A 41 -2.99 -11.55 -10.18
N ALA A 42 -2.68 -12.47 -9.26
CA ALA A 42 -2.08 -13.75 -9.60
C ALA A 42 -3.03 -14.65 -10.41
N LEU A 43 -4.34 -14.63 -10.13
CA LEU A 43 -5.32 -15.36 -10.91
C LEU A 43 -5.42 -14.82 -12.35
N VAL A 44 -5.45 -13.50 -12.51
CA VAL A 44 -5.44 -12.85 -13.83
C VAL A 44 -4.18 -13.25 -14.60
N MET A 45 -3.02 -13.33 -13.95
CA MET A 45 -1.80 -13.86 -14.58
C MET A 45 -2.03 -15.27 -15.14
N VAL A 46 -2.54 -16.20 -14.33
CA VAL A 46 -2.78 -17.59 -14.77
C VAL A 46 -3.74 -17.62 -15.97
N LEU A 47 -4.82 -16.83 -15.93
CA LEU A 47 -5.77 -16.73 -17.04
C LEU A 47 -5.10 -16.17 -18.31
N THR A 48 -4.29 -15.12 -18.17
CA THR A 48 -3.56 -14.54 -19.32
C THR A 48 -2.53 -15.49 -19.92
N GLN A 49 -1.94 -16.38 -19.11
CA GLN A 49 -1.02 -17.42 -19.59
C GLN A 49 -1.76 -18.60 -20.23
N ARG A 50 -2.93 -18.97 -19.69
CA ARG A 50 -3.70 -20.12 -20.17
C ARG A 50 -4.49 -19.82 -21.45
N PHE A 51 -4.99 -18.59 -21.58
CA PHE A 51 -5.84 -18.11 -22.67
C PHE A 51 -5.31 -16.80 -23.27
N PRO A 52 -4.04 -16.76 -23.74
CA PRO A 52 -3.42 -15.51 -24.18
C PRO A 52 -4.15 -14.86 -25.36
N GLU A 53 -4.86 -15.65 -26.17
CA GLU A 53 -5.65 -15.19 -27.31
C GLU A 53 -6.82 -14.27 -26.94
N GLU A 54 -7.36 -14.42 -25.72
CA GLU A 54 -8.42 -13.54 -25.23
C GLU A 54 -7.86 -12.20 -24.74
N PHE A 55 -6.69 -12.22 -24.08
CA PHE A 55 -6.15 -11.04 -23.40
C PHE A 55 -5.24 -10.19 -24.29
N MET A 56 -4.69 -10.76 -25.37
CA MET A 56 -3.74 -10.08 -26.24
C MET A 56 -4.15 -10.17 -27.73
N PRO A 57 -3.95 -9.08 -28.49
CA PRO A 57 -4.09 -9.11 -29.94
C PRO A 57 -3.18 -10.16 -30.57
N ARG A 58 -3.62 -10.78 -31.67
CA ARG A 58 -2.86 -11.79 -32.43
C ARG A 58 -1.43 -11.36 -32.76
N LYS A 59 -1.21 -10.06 -33.02
CA LYS A 59 0.11 -9.48 -33.28
C LYS A 59 1.12 -9.73 -32.15
N TYR A 60 0.68 -9.77 -30.89
CA TYR A 60 1.54 -9.98 -29.73
C TYR A 60 1.73 -11.46 -29.38
N LEU A 61 0.85 -12.36 -29.86
CA LEU A 61 0.97 -13.79 -29.60
C LEU A 61 2.17 -14.42 -30.30
N THR A 62 2.46 -13.95 -31.52
CA THR A 62 3.58 -14.42 -32.34
C THR A 62 4.89 -13.67 -32.06
N MET A 63 4.81 -12.59 -31.29
CA MET A 63 5.98 -11.78 -30.95
C MET A 63 6.84 -12.49 -29.90
N SER A 64 8.13 -12.59 -30.19
CA SER A 64 9.13 -13.17 -29.29
C SER A 64 10.27 -12.19 -29.11
N TYR A 65 10.72 -12.02 -27.88
CA TYR A 65 11.87 -11.22 -27.51
C TYR A 65 12.90 -12.14 -26.87
N ASN A 66 14.09 -12.23 -27.45
CA ASN A 66 15.18 -13.10 -26.96
C ASN A 66 14.73 -14.56 -26.70
N GLY A 67 13.88 -15.10 -27.57
CA GLY A 67 13.35 -16.47 -27.45
C GLY A 67 12.16 -16.62 -26.48
N ILE A 68 11.80 -15.56 -25.75
CA ILE A 68 10.65 -15.55 -24.83
C ILE A 68 9.44 -14.94 -25.55
N ARG A 69 8.34 -15.69 -25.61
CA ARG A 69 7.07 -15.20 -26.18
C ARG A 69 6.54 -14.03 -25.34
N ALA A 70 6.03 -13.00 -26.01
CA ALA A 70 5.51 -11.80 -25.33
C ALA A 70 4.42 -12.09 -24.27
N PRO A 71 3.53 -13.10 -24.42
CA PRO A 71 2.60 -13.46 -23.36
C PRO A 71 3.27 -13.88 -22.05
N SER A 72 4.41 -14.58 -22.13
CA SER A 72 5.16 -15.00 -20.95
C SER A 72 5.80 -13.81 -20.22
N LEU A 73 6.12 -12.72 -20.94
CA LEU A 73 6.66 -11.51 -20.33
C LEU A 73 5.65 -10.78 -19.45
N LEU A 74 4.34 -10.97 -19.67
CA LEU A 74 3.30 -10.41 -18.80
C LEU A 74 3.27 -11.06 -17.41
N ALA A 75 3.90 -12.22 -17.21
CA ALA A 75 4.01 -12.84 -15.89
C ALA A 75 4.73 -11.91 -14.90
N ILE A 76 5.78 -11.23 -15.36
CA ILE A 76 6.64 -10.37 -14.53
C ILE A 76 5.84 -9.23 -13.88
N PRO A 77 5.11 -8.38 -14.61
CA PRO A 77 4.34 -7.30 -14.00
C PRO A 77 3.23 -7.84 -13.08
N PHE A 78 2.52 -8.91 -13.44
CA PHE A 78 1.48 -9.46 -12.55
C PHE A 78 2.05 -10.04 -11.25
N CYS A 79 3.18 -10.76 -11.31
CA CYS A 79 3.90 -11.22 -10.13
C CYS A 79 4.36 -10.05 -9.25
N THR A 80 4.90 -9.00 -9.87
CA THR A 80 5.37 -7.80 -9.17
C THR A 80 4.21 -7.11 -8.44
N ILE A 81 3.09 -6.90 -9.13
CA ILE A 81 1.88 -6.29 -8.55
C ILE A 81 1.37 -7.14 -7.38
N SER A 82 1.27 -8.46 -7.57
CA SER A 82 0.81 -9.40 -6.54
C SER A 82 1.70 -9.35 -5.29
N GLY A 83 3.02 -9.40 -5.49
CA GLY A 83 4.00 -9.32 -4.41
C GLY A 83 3.94 -8.01 -3.64
N ILE A 84 3.72 -6.89 -4.34
CA ILE A 84 3.52 -5.59 -3.71
C ILE A 84 2.24 -5.59 -2.86
N TYR A 85 1.12 -6.13 -3.34
CA TYR A 85 -0.12 -6.19 -2.58
C TYR A 85 -0.02 -7.10 -1.34
N PHE A 86 0.66 -8.25 -1.45
CA PHE A 86 0.96 -9.09 -0.29
C PHE A 86 1.84 -8.36 0.72
N SER A 87 2.82 -7.58 0.25
CA SER A 87 3.67 -6.75 1.11
C SER A 87 2.87 -5.65 1.82
N VAL A 88 1.98 -4.96 1.11
CA VAL A 88 1.06 -3.96 1.67
C VAL A 88 0.19 -4.59 2.76
N SER A 89 -0.39 -5.77 2.48
CA SER A 89 -1.18 -6.53 3.45
C SER A 89 -0.38 -6.82 4.72
N SER A 90 0.85 -7.33 4.56
CA SER A 90 1.76 -7.62 5.67
C SER A 90 2.10 -6.37 6.50
N VAL A 91 2.40 -5.24 5.85
CA VAL A 91 2.69 -3.96 6.52
C VAL A 91 1.48 -3.48 7.33
N ILE A 92 0.27 -3.55 6.76
CA ILE A 92 -0.96 -3.15 7.47
C ILE A 92 -1.16 -4.00 8.72
N THR A 93 -0.90 -5.31 8.65
CA THR A 93 -1.09 -6.21 9.80
C THR A 93 0.02 -6.16 10.85
N SER A 94 1.23 -5.75 10.48
CA SER A 94 2.40 -5.76 11.37
C SER A 94 2.66 -4.44 12.07
N THR A 95 1.93 -3.37 11.70
CA THR A 95 2.14 -2.03 12.24
C THR A 95 0.97 -1.59 13.13
N PRO A 96 1.25 -1.02 14.32
CA PRO A 96 0.22 -0.48 15.20
C PRO A 96 -0.49 0.74 14.59
N THR A 97 0.16 1.42 13.64
CA THR A 97 -0.40 2.52 12.85
C THR A 97 -0.38 2.14 11.35
N PRO A 98 -1.50 1.61 10.80
CA PRO A 98 -1.54 1.05 9.45
C PRO A 98 -1.53 2.10 8.32
N LEU A 99 -1.39 3.39 8.66
CA LEU A 99 -1.44 4.52 7.73
C LEU A 99 -0.47 4.36 6.55
N VAL A 100 0.78 3.98 6.85
CA VAL A 100 1.82 3.80 5.83
C VAL A 100 1.45 2.67 4.86
N GLY A 101 0.89 1.58 5.38
CA GLY A 101 0.41 0.48 4.54
C GLY A 101 -0.73 0.92 3.62
N HIS A 102 -1.68 1.70 4.13
CA HIS A 102 -2.76 2.22 3.29
C HIS A 102 -2.28 3.26 2.27
N LEU A 103 -1.30 4.09 2.61
CA LEU A 103 -0.70 5.07 1.70
C LEU A 103 0.05 4.38 0.56
N LEU A 104 0.84 3.37 0.88
CA LEU A 104 1.52 2.54 -0.13
C LEU A 104 0.51 1.81 -1.01
N GLY A 105 -0.51 1.20 -0.40
CA GLY A 105 -1.59 0.53 -1.14
C GLY A 105 -2.35 1.47 -2.08
N TYR A 106 -2.63 2.71 -1.64
CA TYR A 106 -3.24 3.75 -2.47
C TYR A 106 -2.35 4.12 -3.66
N GLY A 107 -1.07 4.42 -3.41
CA GLY A 107 -0.13 4.79 -4.46
C GLY A 107 0.04 3.69 -5.52
N VAL A 108 0.15 2.44 -5.09
CA VAL A 108 0.22 1.28 -5.99
C VAL A 108 -1.07 1.13 -6.79
N SER A 109 -2.23 1.22 -6.14
CA SER A 109 -3.53 1.11 -6.78
C SER A 109 -3.73 2.17 -7.86
N VAL A 110 -3.37 3.43 -7.57
CA VAL A 110 -3.46 4.54 -8.53
C VAL A 110 -2.45 4.39 -9.65
N GLY A 111 -1.18 4.09 -9.34
CA GLY A 111 -0.13 3.93 -10.35
C GLY A 111 -0.42 2.78 -11.32
N VAL A 112 -0.81 1.61 -10.80
CA VAL A 112 -1.23 0.47 -11.63
C VAL A 112 -2.50 0.81 -12.39
N GLY A 113 -3.49 1.40 -11.73
CA GLY A 113 -4.77 1.80 -12.33
C GLY A 113 -4.62 2.70 -13.55
N LEU A 114 -3.87 3.79 -13.42
CA LEU A 114 -3.60 4.73 -14.52
C LEU A 114 -2.77 4.10 -15.63
N THR A 115 -1.78 3.27 -15.28
CA THR A 115 -0.98 2.53 -16.27
C THR A 115 -1.86 1.61 -17.11
N MET A 116 -2.75 0.84 -16.48
CA MET A 116 -3.65 -0.10 -17.15
C MET A 116 -4.70 0.63 -18.01
N LEU A 117 -5.21 1.77 -17.56
CA LEU A 117 -6.07 2.64 -18.40
C LEU A 117 -5.33 3.16 -19.63
N SER A 118 -4.03 3.48 -19.51
CA SER A 118 -3.22 3.96 -20.62
C SER A 118 -2.99 2.88 -21.68
N LEU A 119 -3.04 1.60 -21.28
CA LEU A 119 -2.95 0.43 -22.17
C LEU A 119 -4.27 0.07 -22.86
N ARG A 120 -5.28 0.95 -22.84
CA ARG A 120 -6.59 0.74 -23.52
C ARG A 120 -6.50 0.32 -24.98
N ARG A 121 -5.43 0.73 -25.69
CA ARG A 121 -5.22 0.41 -27.11
C ARG A 121 -4.77 -1.04 -27.34
N VAL A 122 -4.29 -1.72 -26.30
CA VAL A 122 -3.82 -3.11 -26.39
C VAL A 122 -4.98 -4.08 -26.23
N SER A 123 -5.81 -3.88 -25.21
CA SER A 123 -6.97 -4.74 -24.94
C SER A 123 -7.98 -4.02 -24.06
N TRP A 124 -9.26 -4.39 -24.20
CA TRP A 124 -10.36 -3.84 -23.41
C TRP A 124 -10.36 -4.32 -21.94
N TYR A 125 -9.63 -5.41 -21.66
CA TYR A 125 -9.44 -5.90 -20.30
C TYR A 125 -8.57 -4.97 -19.44
N TYR A 126 -7.59 -4.27 -20.04
CA TYR A 126 -6.70 -3.38 -19.28
C TYR A 126 -7.45 -2.18 -18.66
N PRO A 127 -8.36 -1.49 -19.37
CA PRO A 127 -9.19 -0.46 -18.75
C PRO A 127 -10.05 -0.96 -17.60
N LEU A 128 -10.64 -2.16 -17.73
CA LEU A 128 -11.47 -2.75 -16.68
C LEU A 128 -10.64 -3.08 -15.44
N LEU A 129 -9.45 -3.68 -15.62
CA LEU A 129 -8.49 -3.90 -14.54
C LEU A 129 -8.04 -2.57 -13.92
N GLY A 130 -7.77 -1.56 -14.75
CA GLY A 130 -7.38 -0.24 -14.30
C GLY A 130 -8.44 0.42 -13.41
N LEU A 131 -9.70 0.33 -13.81
CA LEU A 131 -10.83 0.82 -13.03
C LEU A 131 -10.98 0.05 -11.72
N MET A 132 -10.85 -1.29 -11.74
CA MET A 132 -10.85 -2.11 -10.52
C MET A 132 -9.78 -1.66 -9.53
N TYR A 133 -8.53 -1.43 -9.98
CA TYR A 133 -7.46 -0.93 -9.11
C TYR A 133 -7.73 0.48 -8.60
N LEU A 134 -8.24 1.39 -9.42
CA LEU A 134 -8.59 2.75 -8.99
C LEU A 134 -9.72 2.75 -7.97
N CYS A 135 -10.78 1.96 -8.20
CA CYS A 135 -11.88 1.79 -7.26
C CYS A 135 -11.38 1.19 -5.94
N PHE A 136 -10.50 0.18 -5.99
CA PHE A 136 -9.90 -0.37 -4.79
C PHE A 136 -9.06 0.66 -4.04
N GLY A 137 -8.18 1.39 -4.74
CA GLY A 137 -7.39 2.48 -4.16
C GLY A 137 -8.27 3.54 -3.49
N GLY A 138 -9.26 4.06 -4.20
CA GLY A 138 -10.16 5.10 -3.72
C GLY A 138 -11.09 4.65 -2.59
N LEU A 139 -11.77 3.53 -2.76
CA LEU A 139 -12.81 3.09 -1.82
C LEU A 139 -12.25 2.39 -0.59
N HIS A 140 -11.14 1.66 -0.73
CA HIS A 140 -10.52 0.94 0.39
C HIS A 140 -9.40 1.75 1.03
N HIS A 141 -8.33 2.05 0.28
CA HIS A 141 -7.14 2.65 0.85
C HIS A 141 -7.34 4.13 1.20
N TYR A 142 -7.90 4.93 0.29
CA TYR A 142 -8.13 6.35 0.53
C TYR A 142 -9.18 6.59 1.63
N ARG A 143 -10.27 5.80 1.68
CA ARG A 143 -11.23 5.88 2.80
C ARG A 143 -10.58 5.59 4.16
N LYS A 144 -9.67 4.62 4.24
CA LYS A 144 -8.93 4.31 5.48
C LYS A 144 -7.90 5.39 5.83
N LEU A 145 -7.34 6.06 4.83
CA LEU A 145 -6.47 7.21 5.02
C LEU A 145 -7.25 8.44 5.53
N MET A 146 -8.46 8.70 5.03
CA MET A 146 -9.31 9.82 5.50
C MET A 146 -9.72 9.69 6.97
N VAL A 147 -9.81 8.47 7.52
CA VAL A 147 -10.08 8.26 8.96
C VAL A 147 -8.95 8.80 9.85
N HIS A 148 -7.74 8.96 9.28
CA HIS A 148 -6.56 9.41 9.99
C HIS A 148 -6.11 10.84 9.61
N GLY A 149 -6.74 11.46 8.60
CA GLY A 149 -6.47 12.83 8.21
C GLY A 149 -7.51 13.78 8.80
N ASP A 150 -7.08 14.91 9.34
CA ASP A 150 -7.99 15.94 9.84
C ASP A 150 -8.71 16.62 8.67
N ASN A 151 -9.97 16.22 8.43
CA ASN A 151 -10.98 16.85 7.57
C ASN A 151 -10.59 17.29 6.14
N ALA A 152 -9.38 17.02 5.66
CA ALA A 152 -8.89 17.49 4.38
C ALA A 152 -9.18 16.45 3.28
N PRO A 153 -9.88 16.82 2.19
CA PRO A 153 -10.17 15.92 1.08
C PRO A 153 -8.91 15.52 0.27
N LEU A 154 -7.76 16.15 0.50
CA LEU A 154 -6.49 15.82 -0.14
C LEU A 154 -5.35 16.01 0.88
N PHE A 155 -4.49 14.99 1.02
CA PHE A 155 -3.27 15.06 1.82
C PHE A 155 -2.42 16.25 1.37
N TYR A 156 -2.09 17.14 2.30
CA TYR A 156 -1.10 18.17 2.01
C TYR A 156 0.29 17.55 2.04
N TRP A 157 1.18 18.04 1.18
CA TRP A 157 2.59 17.61 1.17
C TRP A 157 3.30 17.83 2.52
N SER A 158 2.77 18.71 3.40
CA SER A 158 3.27 18.90 4.77
C SER A 158 3.13 17.64 5.63
N ASP A 159 2.04 16.88 5.44
CA ASP A 159 1.71 15.72 6.29
C ASP A 159 2.69 14.57 6.04
N PHE A 160 3.22 14.46 4.82
CA PHE A 160 4.31 13.52 4.51
C PHE A 160 5.60 13.87 5.25
N GLY A 161 5.87 15.16 5.45
CA GLY A 161 7.01 15.64 6.24
C GLY A 161 6.87 15.27 7.72
N GLU A 162 5.66 15.38 8.27
CA GLU A 162 5.36 14.98 9.64
C GLU A 162 5.45 13.46 9.83
N ILE A 163 4.84 12.68 8.93
CA ILE A 163 4.95 11.22 8.93
C ILE A 163 6.42 10.77 8.83
N TYR A 164 7.24 11.47 8.04
CA TYR A 164 8.66 11.18 7.93
C TYR A 164 9.43 11.51 9.22
N ARG A 165 9.15 12.65 9.86
CA ARG A 165 9.76 13.03 11.15
C ARG A 165 9.40 12.04 12.25
N ASP A 166 8.14 11.65 12.37
CA ASP A 166 7.69 10.67 13.36
C ASP A 166 8.35 9.31 13.16
N ARG A 167 8.51 8.88 11.90
CA ARG A 167 9.21 7.63 11.58
C ARG A 167 10.69 7.69 11.95
N LYS A 168 11.32 8.86 11.80
CA LYS A 168 12.72 9.07 12.20
C LYS A 168 12.85 9.04 13.73
N ALA A 169 11.94 9.70 14.45
CA ALA A 169 11.90 9.70 15.91
C ALA A 169 11.70 8.28 16.48
N TYR A 170 10.74 7.53 15.94
CA TYR A 170 10.48 6.15 16.36
C TYR A 170 11.69 5.22 16.14
N ARG A 171 12.39 5.36 15.01
CA ARG A 171 13.62 4.58 14.76
C ARG A 171 14.73 4.94 15.74
N GLN A 172 14.86 6.23 16.09
CA GLN A 172 15.86 6.68 17.07
C GLN A 172 15.54 6.15 18.47
N GLU A 173 14.27 6.17 18.87
CA GLU A 173 13.84 5.65 20.16
C GLU A 173 14.03 4.13 20.25
N LYS A 174 13.72 3.39 19.18
CA LYS A 174 13.99 1.94 19.10
C LYS A 174 15.49 1.63 19.22
N ARG A 175 16.36 2.45 18.61
CA ARG A 175 17.82 2.31 18.75
C ARG A 175 18.28 2.57 20.18
N ARG A 176 17.82 3.66 20.80
CA ARG A 176 18.11 3.97 22.21
C ARG A 176 17.72 2.83 23.15
N ARG A 177 16.48 2.31 23.04
CA ARG A 177 16.03 1.17 23.85
C ARG A 177 16.85 -0.11 23.64
N THR A 178 17.40 -0.29 22.43
CA THR A 178 18.27 -1.44 22.14
C THR A 178 19.68 -1.25 22.73
N GLU A 179 20.20 -0.03 22.71
CA GLU A 179 21.48 0.33 23.33
C GLU A 179 21.40 0.28 24.86
N GLU A 180 20.33 0.78 25.47
CA GLU A 180 20.05 0.67 26.90
C GLU A 180 19.96 -0.79 27.36
N LYS A 181 19.27 -1.65 26.58
CA LYS A 181 19.24 -3.09 26.85
C LYS A 181 20.61 -3.75 26.74
N LYS A 182 21.44 -3.35 25.77
CA LYS A 182 22.81 -3.87 25.64
C LYS A 182 23.70 -3.41 26.80
N ALA A 183 23.58 -2.15 27.22
CA ALA A 183 24.32 -1.59 28.35
C ALA A 183 23.93 -2.30 29.68
N ALA A 184 22.64 -2.53 29.90
CA ALA A 184 22.17 -3.27 31.08
C ALA A 184 22.65 -4.73 31.12
N VAL A 185 22.71 -5.40 29.96
CA VAL A 185 23.25 -6.77 29.85
C VAL A 185 24.77 -6.80 30.10
N GLN A 186 25.48 -5.76 29.65
CA GLN A 186 26.93 -5.68 29.85
C GLN A 186 27.27 -5.35 31.32
N GLN A 187 26.50 -4.47 31.97
CA GLN A 187 26.66 -4.17 33.39
C GLN A 187 26.38 -5.38 34.29
N ASN A 188 25.38 -6.22 33.96
CA ASN A 188 25.12 -7.46 34.70
C ASN A 188 26.22 -8.52 34.53
N ARG A 189 27.03 -8.48 33.46
CA ARG A 189 28.17 -9.39 33.27
C ARG A 189 29.45 -8.94 33.97
N THR A 190 29.55 -7.68 34.38
CA THR A 190 30.74 -7.15 35.07
C THR A 190 30.64 -7.29 36.59
N ILE A 191 29.51 -7.78 37.12
CA ILE A 191 29.23 -7.93 38.55
C ILE A 191 29.39 -9.42 39.00
N GLU A 192 29.61 -10.35 38.08
CA GLU A 192 30.12 -11.71 38.35
C GLU A 192 31.65 -11.76 38.29
#